data_AF-A0A1G9GJ81-F1
#
_entry.id   AF-A0A1G9GJ81-F1
#
_cell.length_a   1.000
_cell.length_b   1.000
_cell.length_c   1.000
_cell.angle_alpha   90.00
_cell.angle_beta   90.00
_cell.angle_gamma   90.00
#
_symmetry.space_group_name_H-M   'P 1'
#
loop_
_entity.id
_entity.type
_entity.pdbx_description
1 polymer ?
#
loop_
_entity_poly.entity_id
_entity_poly.type
_entity_poly.pdbx_seq_one_letter_code
_entity_poly.pdbx_strand_id
1 'polypeptide(L)' 'MGSESQKLKQLCEMFIREECDLENFQSRLETAVFPIEIEAEKLDILNQLEEIRFTKLESNHYQYGVEVVRKIIDTLNK' A
#
# COMPACT_ATOMS: atom_id res chain seq x y z
N MET A 1 -14.87 -12.29 3.44
CA MET A 1 -13.60 -11.54 3.43
C MET A 1 -12.71 -12.12 4.50
N GLY A 2 -11.50 -12.55 4.16
CA GLY A 2 -10.53 -13.06 5.13
C GLY A 2 -10.11 -11.98 6.13
N SER A 3 -9.60 -12.40 7.29
CA SER A 3 -9.11 -11.49 8.34
C SER A 3 -7.94 -10.64 7.85
N GLU A 4 -7.20 -11.18 6.87
CA GLU A 4 -6.04 -10.60 6.22
C GLU A 4 -6.45 -9.44 5.31
N SER A 5 -7.54 -9.59 4.54
CA SER A 5 -8.05 -8.54 3.65
C SER A 5 -8.52 -7.32 4.45
N GLN A 6 -9.12 -7.53 5.62
CA GLN A 6 -9.52 -6.43 6.50
C GLN A 6 -8.31 -5.71 7.09
N LYS A 7 -7.29 -6.42 7.54
CA LYS A 7 -6.05 -5.82 8.06
C LYS A 7 -5.30 -5.03 6.99
N LEU A 8 -5.24 -5.55 5.76
CA LEU A 8 -4.61 -4.85 4.64
C LEU A 8 -5.39 -3.58 4.26
N LYS A 9 -6.73 -3.63 4.25
CA LYS A 9 -7.58 -2.44 4.07
C LYS A 9 -7.36 -1.40 5.18
N GLN A 10 -7.22 -1.82 6.43
CA GLN A 10 -6.94 -0.91 7.53
C GLN A 10 -5.58 -0.21 7.37
N LEU A 11 -4.53 -0.94 6.99
CA LEU A 11 -3.22 -0.34 6.71
C LEU A 11 -3.31 0.69 5.58
N CYS A 12 -4.05 0.36 4.52
CA CYS A 12 -4.31 1.26 3.39
C CYS A 12 -5.05 2.54 3.84
N GLU A 13 -6.11 2.40 4.64
CA GLU A 13 -6.87 3.54 5.16
C GLU A 13 -6.03 4.43 6.08
N MET A 14 -5.18 3.85 6.92
CA MET A 14 -4.26 4.63 7.78
C MET A 14 -3.36 5.54 6.95
N PHE A 15 -2.79 5.03 5.86
CA PHE A 15 -1.96 5.83 4.96
C PHE A 15 -2.77 6.94 4.25
N ILE A 16 -3.98 6.63 3.76
CA ILE A 16 -4.89 7.62 3.14
C ILE A 16 -5.31 8.73 4.12
N ARG A 17 -5.38 8.43 5.41
CA ARG A 17 -5.71 9.40 6.46
C ARG A 17 -4.49 10.17 6.98
N GLU A 18 -3.32 9.97 6.37
CA GLU A 18 -2.05 10.56 6.80
C GLU A 18 -1.66 10.17 8.23
N GLU A 19 -2.16 9.03 8.73
CA GLU A 19 -1.82 8.52 10.07
C GLU A 19 -0.42 7.87 10.11
N CYS A 20 0.15 7.59 8.94
CA CYS A 20 1.54 7.17 8.77
C CYS A 20 2.14 7.73 7.47
N ASP A 21 3.46 7.90 7.45
CA ASP A 21 4.20 8.27 6.25
C ASP A 21 4.44 7.06 5.32
N LEU A 22 4.98 7.32 4.13
CA LEU A 22 5.19 6.31 3.09
C LEU A 22 6.20 5.24 3.51
N GLU A 23 7.24 5.62 4.25
CA GLU A 23 8.26 4.68 4.75
C GLU A 23 7.65 3.72 5.76
N ASN A 24 6.91 4.25 6.74
CA ASN A 24 6.22 3.47 7.76
C ASN A 24 5.14 2.58 7.15
N PHE A 25 4.38 3.08 6.18
CA PHE A 25 3.41 2.29 5.44
C PHE A 25 4.07 1.12 4.70
N GLN A 26 5.15 1.37 3.95
CA GLN A 26 5.86 0.32 3.23
C GLN A 26 6.41 -0.75 4.18
N SER A 27 7.07 -0.37 5.29
CA SER A 27 7.58 -1.35 6.26
C SER A 27 6.48 -2.22 6.88
N ARG A 28 5.29 -1.65 7.14
CA ARG A 28 4.13 -2.42 7.60
C ARG A 28 3.61 -3.35 6.51
N LEU A 29 3.64 -2.91 5.25
CA LEU A 29 3.20 -3.71 4.11
C LEU A 29 4.12 -4.91 3.85
N GLU A 30 5.44 -4.73 3.98
CA GLU A 30 6.44 -5.81 3.81
C GLU A 30 6.18 -6.98 4.75
N THR A 31 5.81 -6.67 6.00
CA THR A 31 5.52 -7.63 7.07
C THR A 31 4.06 -8.10 7.09
N ALA A 32 3.18 -7.47 6.32
CA ALA A 32 1.77 -7.86 6.24
C ALA A 32 1.59 -9.18 5.47
N VAL A 33 0.62 -9.97 5.93
CA VAL A 33 0.11 -11.13 5.20
C VAL A 33 -0.80 -10.63 4.10
N PHE A 34 -0.45 -10.94 2.85
CA PHE A 34 -1.26 -10.58 1.69
C PHE A 34 -2.33 -11.65 1.47
N PRO A 35 -3.59 -11.27 1.29
CA PRO A 35 -4.64 -12.18 0.84
C PRO A 35 -4.28 -12.78 -0.52
N ILE A 36 -4.71 -14.03 -0.79
CA ILE A 36 -4.45 -14.75 -2.05
C ILE A 36 -4.84 -13.93 -3.28
N GLU A 37 -5.88 -13.11 -3.17
CA GLU A 37 -6.41 -12.27 -4.25
C GLU A 37 -5.40 -11.23 -4.76
N ILE A 38 -4.43 -10.83 -3.93
CA ILE A 38 -3.44 -9.80 -4.24
C ILE A 38 -1.99 -10.23 -3.93
N GLU A 39 -1.79 -11.47 -3.45
CA GLU A 39 -0.47 -11.99 -3.09
C GLU A 39 0.52 -11.92 -4.27
N ALA A 40 0.04 -12.19 -5.49
CA ALA A 40 0.86 -12.11 -6.70
C ALA A 40 1.35 -10.69 -7.02
N GLU A 41 0.65 -9.66 -6.56
CA GLU A 41 0.98 -8.25 -6.78
C GLU A 41 1.90 -7.67 -5.69
N LYS A 42 2.17 -8.42 -4.60
CA LYS A 42 2.91 -7.92 -3.43
C LYS A 42 4.25 -7.28 -3.81
N LEU A 43 5.06 -7.97 -4.61
CA LEU A 43 6.38 -7.48 -5.00
C LEU A 43 6.29 -6.23 -5.89
N ASP A 44 5.33 -6.20 -6.81
CA ASP A 44 5.12 -5.05 -7.68
C ASP A 44 4.67 -3.81 -6.89
N ILE A 45 3.78 -3.99 -5.93
CA ILE A 45 3.33 -2.93 -5.01
C ILE A 45 4.52 -2.38 -4.21
N LEU A 46 5.33 -3.26 -3.60
CA LEU A 46 6.49 -2.83 -2.83
C LEU A 46 7.52 -2.08 -3.68
N ASN A 47 7.76 -2.55 -4.91
CA ASN A 47 8.63 -1.86 -5.85
C ASN A 47 8.10 -0.48 -6.23
N GLN A 48 6.79 -0.33 -6.51
CA GLN A 48 6.18 0.97 -6.79
C GLN A 48 6.34 1.94 -5.61
N LEU A 49 6.12 1.47 -4.38
CA LEU A 49 6.30 2.30 -3.18
C LEU A 49 7.76 2.70 -2.97
N GLU A 50 8.69 1.77 -3.22
CA GLU A 50 10.12 2.02 -3.13
C GLU A 50 10.59 3.04 -4.18
N GLU A 51 10.12 2.92 -5.42
CA GLU A 51 10.34 3.91 -6.48
C GLU A 51 9.86 5.29 -6.05
N ILE A 52 8.61 5.42 -5.59
CA ILE A 52 8.03 6.69 -5.09
C ILE A 52 8.88 7.29 -3.97
N ARG A 53 9.39 6.45 -3.05
CA ARG A 53 10.23 6.89 -1.93
C ARG A 53 11.61 7.38 -2.40
N PHE A 54 12.20 6.74 -3.42
CA PHE A 54 13.54 7.05 -3.90
C PHE A 54 13.60 8.10 -5.02
N THR A 55 12.51 8.36 -5.74
CA THR A 55 12.37 9.55 -6.59
C THR A 55 12.19 10.79 -5.71
N LYS A 56 13.30 11.28 -5.15
CA LYS A 56 13.44 12.52 -4.34
C LYS A 56 12.95 13.81 -5.02
N LEU A 57 12.28 13.74 -6.18
CA LEU A 57 11.94 14.86 -7.05
C LEU A 57 10.49 15.32 -6.96
N GLU A 58 9.56 14.54 -6.44
CA GLU A 58 8.15 14.91 -6.55
C GLU A 58 7.58 15.46 -5.25
N SER A 59 7.18 16.73 -5.25
CA SER A 59 6.33 17.30 -4.18
C SER A 59 5.01 16.54 -3.94
N ASN A 60 4.76 15.46 -4.70
CA ASN A 60 3.54 14.68 -4.80
C ASN A 60 3.72 13.21 -4.35
N HIS A 61 4.81 12.82 -3.68
CA HIS A 61 5.05 11.42 -3.24
C HIS A 61 3.83 10.80 -2.55
N TYR A 62 3.16 11.60 -1.71
CA TYR A 62 1.95 11.19 -1.01
C TYR A 62 0.81 10.84 -1.97
N GLN A 63 0.60 11.65 -3.00
CA GLN A 63 -0.46 11.43 -3.99
C GLN A 63 -0.25 10.12 -4.76
N TYR A 64 0.99 9.83 -5.20
CA TYR A 64 1.30 8.57 -5.86
C TYR A 64 1.17 7.36 -4.94
N GLY A 65 1.58 7.51 -3.67
CA GLY A 65 1.32 6.48 -2.66
C GLY A 65 -0.19 6.17 -2.55
N VAL A 66 -1.04 7.21 -2.54
CA VAL A 66 -2.49 7.04 -2.47
C VAL A 66 -3.03 6.32 -3.71
N GLU A 67 -2.47 6.56 -4.89
CA GLU A 67 -2.84 5.84 -6.11
C GLU A 67 -2.53 4.33 -6.04
N VAL A 68 -1.35 3.97 -5.52
CA VAL A 68 -0.99 2.57 -5.27
C VAL A 68 -1.96 1.93 -4.26
N VAL A 69 -2.27 2.65 -3.18
CA VAL A 69 -3.22 2.17 -2.16
C VAL A 69 -4.62 1.96 -2.72
N ARG A 70 -5.09 2.83 -3.61
CA ARG A 70 -6.40 2.66 -4.27
C ARG A 70 -6.47 1.38 -5.09
N LYS A 71 -5.41 1.04 -5.84
CA LYS A 71 -5.33 -0.23 -6.58
C LYS A 71 -5.50 -1.44 -5.65
N ILE A 72 -4.84 -1.41 -4.49
CA ILE A 72 -4.96 -2.48 -3.48
C ILE A 72 -6.41 -2.62 -3.02
N ILE A 73 -7.05 -1.51 -2.64
CA ILE A 73 -8.44 -1.52 -2.15
C ILE A 73 -9.40 -2.03 -3.23
N ASP A 74 -9.23 -1.60 -4.48
CA ASP A 74 -10.07 -2.01 -5.60
C ASP A 74 -9.96 -3.51 -5.88
N THR A 75 -8.74 -4.06 -5.86
CA THR A 75 -8.52 -5.51 -6.01
C THR A 75 -9.17 -6.31 -4.87
N LEU A 76 -9.12 -5.81 -3.64
CA LEU A 76 -9.75 -6.46 -2.47
C LEU A 76 -11.28 -6.30 -2.39
N ASN A 77 -11.89 -5.52 -3.29
CA ASN A 77 -13.34 -5.30 -3.36
C ASN A 77 -13.99 -6.00 -4.57
N LYS A 78 -13.20 -6.58 -5.48
CA LYS A 78 -13.69 -7.48 -6.54
C LYS A 78 -14.11 -8.82 -5.97
#